data_AF-A0A956KT90-F1
#
_entry.id   AF-A0A956KT90-F1
#
_cell.length_a   1.000
_cell.length_b   1.000
_cell.length_c   1.000
_cell.angle_alpha   90.00
_cell.angle_beta   90.00
_cell.angle_gamma   90.00
#
_symmetry.space_group_name_H-M   'P 1'
#
loop_
_entity.id
_entity.type
_entity.pdbx_description
1 polymer ?
#
loop_
_entity_poly.entity_id
_entity_poly.type
_entity_poly.pdbx_seq_one_letter_code
_entity_poly.pdbx_strand_id
1 'polypeptide(L)'
;MLSLVQDPHPLLQLGAFVAELPAPLADCPSPPWLRAGLGSDYAELPDALGGPADDAVRQAVRALLRHGGFKPSGRSKPASEFLLRAAGEGSLDSINLAVDLCNVASLHSGLPISVVDLDRVTAPLRAAVVEQGSYVFNASGQEIKLDGLLCLHDAAGPCANPVKDSQRS
;
A
#
# COMPACT_ATOMS: atom_id res chain seq x y z
N MET A 1 -19.13 3.66 -10.14
CA MET A 1 -19.01 2.90 -8.89
C MET A 1 -17.85 1.92 -9.07
N LEU A 2 -16.86 1.95 -8.18
CA LEU A 2 -15.72 1.02 -8.22
C LEU A 2 -16.26 -0.41 -8.00
N SER A 3 -16.02 -1.31 -8.96
CA SER A 3 -16.36 -2.73 -8.81
C SER A 3 -15.09 -3.50 -8.46
N LEU A 4 -14.95 -3.86 -7.18
CA LEU A 4 -13.85 -4.64 -6.64
C LEU A 4 -14.40 -5.96 -6.08
N VAL A 5 -13.99 -7.07 -6.66
CA VAL A 5 -14.34 -8.41 -6.17
C VAL A 5 -13.25 -8.87 -5.21
N GLN A 6 -13.63 -9.48 -4.09
CA GLN A 6 -12.68 -10.11 -3.19
C GLN A 6 -12.84 -11.63 -3.27
N ASP A 7 -11.74 -12.34 -3.50
CA ASP A 7 -11.73 -13.80 -3.38
C ASP A 7 -11.87 -14.24 -1.92
N PRO A 8 -12.42 -15.44 -1.67
CA PRO A 8 -12.52 -15.99 -0.33
C PRO A 8 -11.16 -15.98 0.36
N HIS A 9 -11.06 -15.22 1.45
CA HIS A 9 -9.83 -15.12 2.23
C HIS A 9 -10.20 -14.94 3.71
N PRO A 10 -9.85 -15.88 4.61
CA PRO A 10 -10.38 -15.92 5.98
C PRO A 10 -9.89 -14.76 6.86
N LEU A 11 -8.78 -14.13 6.49
CA LEU A 11 -8.16 -13.04 7.25
C LEU A 11 -8.27 -11.66 6.58
N LEU A 12 -8.82 -11.57 5.35
CA LEU A 12 -8.79 -10.32 4.60
C LEU A 12 -9.96 -9.43 4.99
N GLN A 13 -9.63 -8.29 5.56
CA GLN A 13 -10.52 -7.13 5.66
C GLN A 13 -10.03 -6.09 4.65
N LEU A 14 -10.81 -5.88 3.59
CA LEU A 14 -10.46 -4.98 2.51
C LEU A 14 -11.33 -3.72 2.55
N GLY A 15 -10.67 -2.57 2.63
CA GLY A 15 -11.29 -1.27 2.36
C GLY A 15 -10.77 -0.71 1.04
N ALA A 16 -11.65 -0.10 0.26
CA ALA A 16 -11.27 0.62 -0.96
C ALA A 16 -12.15 1.85 -1.13
N PHE A 17 -11.56 2.91 -1.64
CA PHE A 17 -12.27 4.12 -2.03
C PHE A 17 -11.61 4.73 -3.26
N VAL A 18 -12.33 5.62 -3.94
CA VAL A 18 -11.81 6.40 -5.06
C VAL A 18 -11.72 7.85 -4.61
N ALA A 19 -10.60 8.50 -4.91
CA ALA A 19 -10.42 9.93 -4.73
C ALA A 19 -10.16 10.56 -6.09
N GLU A 20 -10.90 11.62 -6.40
CA GLU A 20 -10.66 12.47 -7.57
C GLU A 20 -9.88 13.70 -7.11
N LEU A 21 -8.77 13.99 -7.78
CA LEU A 21 -7.96 15.17 -7.51
C LEU A 21 -8.53 16.38 -8.26
N PRO A 22 -8.41 17.61 -7.71
CA PRO A 22 -8.93 18.81 -8.35
C PRO A 22 -8.13 19.23 -9.61
N ALA A 23 -6.94 18.65 -9.82
CA ALA A 23 -6.04 18.88 -10.93
C ALA A 23 -5.19 17.62 -11.16
N PRO A 24 -4.41 17.52 -12.26
CA PRO A 24 -3.45 16.44 -12.44
C PRO A 24 -2.53 16.29 -11.22
N LEU A 25 -2.15 15.05 -10.88
CA LEU A 25 -1.34 14.76 -9.68
C LEU A 25 -0.02 15.55 -9.65
N ALA A 26 0.60 15.79 -10.81
CA ALA A 26 1.82 16.57 -10.94
C ALA A 26 1.67 18.04 -10.48
N ASP A 27 0.45 18.58 -10.57
CA ASP A 27 0.10 19.95 -10.19
C ASP A 27 -0.46 20.04 -8.75
N CYS A 28 -0.51 18.91 -8.05
CA CYS A 28 -1.04 18.78 -6.69
C CYS A 28 0.11 18.50 -5.72
N PRO A 29 0.86 19.51 -5.24
CA PRO A 29 1.97 19.28 -4.33
C PRO A 29 1.47 18.79 -2.96
N SER A 30 2.22 17.88 -2.33
CA SER A 30 1.96 17.48 -0.95
C SER A 30 2.04 18.70 -0.02
N PRO A 31 0.98 19.01 0.74
CA PRO A 31 0.96 20.19 1.62
C PRO A 31 1.89 20.02 2.83
N PRO A 32 2.31 21.11 3.50
CA PRO A 32 3.26 21.05 4.61
C PRO A 32 2.85 20.09 5.75
N TRP A 33 1.57 20.06 6.11
CA TRP A 33 1.06 19.15 7.16
C TRP A 33 1.24 17.68 6.77
N LEU A 34 1.06 17.34 5.49
CA LEU A 34 1.21 15.97 5.00
C LEU A 34 2.68 15.54 5.03
N ARG A 35 3.59 16.44 4.63
CA ARG A 35 5.03 16.18 4.70
C ARG A 35 5.50 16.02 6.14
N ALA A 36 4.98 16.84 7.07
CA ALA A 36 5.26 16.70 8.49
C ALA A 36 4.76 15.34 9.03
N GLY A 37 3.63 14.84 8.52
CA GLY A 37 3.08 13.52 8.84
C GLY A 37 3.94 12.33 8.43
N LEU A 38 4.95 12.50 7.58
CA LEU A 38 5.92 11.44 7.25
C LEU A 38 6.97 11.22 8.37
N GLY A 39 7.01 12.10 9.37
CA GLY A 39 7.80 11.89 10.59
C GLY A 39 7.11 10.94 11.59
N SER A 40 7.91 10.26 12.41
CA SER A 40 7.41 9.38 13.48
C SER A 40 6.70 10.12 14.60
N ASP A 41 7.01 11.41 14.80
CA ASP A 41 6.60 12.19 15.98
C ASP A 41 5.47 13.18 15.66
N TYR A 42 4.69 12.92 14.61
CA TYR A 42 3.62 13.84 14.19
C TYR A 42 2.45 13.80 15.18
N ALA A 43 2.36 14.82 16.04
CA ALA A 43 1.39 14.90 17.12
C ALA A 43 -0.03 15.32 16.66
N GLU A 44 -0.18 15.84 15.44
CA GLU A 44 -1.45 16.34 14.89
C GLU A 44 -2.13 15.31 13.97
N LEU A 45 -1.95 14.02 14.25
CA LEU A 45 -2.65 12.98 13.49
C LEU A 45 -4.16 13.08 13.75
N PRO A 46 -4.99 12.94 12.70
CA PRO A 46 -6.42 12.78 12.90
C PRO A 46 -6.70 11.60 13.82
N ASP A 47 -7.54 11.80 14.85
CA ASP A 47 -7.98 10.73 15.78
C ASP A 47 -8.49 9.49 15.03
N ALA A 48 -9.05 9.69 13.83
CA ALA A 48 -9.56 8.65 12.95
C ALA A 48 -8.51 7.63 12.47
N LEU A 49 -7.20 7.94 12.55
CA LEU A 49 -6.13 7.00 12.16
C LEU A 49 -5.79 5.98 13.26
N GLY A 50 -6.43 6.06 14.42
CA GLY A 50 -6.43 4.96 15.41
C GLY A 50 -5.18 4.86 16.29
N GLY A 51 -4.32 5.89 16.30
CA GLY A 51 -3.06 5.88 17.04
C GLY A 51 -1.98 5.03 16.37
N PRO A 52 -0.76 4.95 16.95
CA PRO A 52 0.38 4.27 16.33
C PRO A 52 0.13 2.78 16.15
N ALA A 53 0.69 2.22 15.06
CA ALA A 53 0.67 0.80 14.74
C ALA A 53 1.05 -0.09 15.94
N ASP A 54 0.07 -0.74 16.56
CA ASP A 54 0.31 -1.72 17.63
C ASP A 54 0.85 -3.05 17.06
N ASP A 55 1.63 -3.77 17.85
CA ASP A 55 2.19 -5.08 17.53
C ASP A 55 1.10 -6.08 17.10
N ALA A 56 -0.12 -5.96 17.63
CA ALA A 56 -1.27 -6.75 17.22
C ALA A 56 -1.62 -6.55 15.74
N VAL A 57 -1.67 -5.30 15.26
CA VAL A 57 -1.93 -4.98 13.84
C VAL A 57 -0.83 -5.55 12.97
N ARG A 58 0.43 -5.36 13.36
CA ARG A 58 1.58 -5.91 12.62
C ARG A 58 1.51 -7.43 12.51
N GLN A 59 1.17 -8.12 13.61
CA GLN A 59 1.02 -9.58 13.62
C GLN A 59 -0.13 -10.03 12.72
N ALA A 60 -1.27 -9.34 12.76
CA ALA A 60 -2.43 -9.63 11.91
C ALA A 60 -2.10 -9.48 10.41
N VAL A 61 -1.43 -8.37 10.02
CA VAL A 61 -0.97 -8.15 8.63
C VAL A 61 -0.01 -9.26 8.20
N ARG A 62 0.95 -9.64 9.04
CA ARG A 62 1.87 -10.74 8.71
C ARG A 62 1.16 -12.09 8.60
N ALA A 63 0.15 -12.35 9.42
CA ALA A 63 -0.65 -13.57 9.33
C ALA A 63 -1.46 -13.60 8.02
N LEU A 64 -2.08 -12.49 7.65
CA LEU A 64 -2.75 -12.28 6.37
C LEU A 64 -1.80 -12.61 5.20
N LEU A 65 -0.63 -12.00 5.15
CA LEU A 65 0.31 -12.22 4.05
C LEU A 65 0.86 -13.65 4.00
N ARG A 66 0.95 -14.36 5.12
CA ARG A 66 1.40 -15.76 5.14
C ARG A 66 0.36 -16.74 4.65
N HIS A 67 -0.91 -16.34 4.55
CA HIS A 67 -2.01 -17.25 4.23
C HIS A 67 -1.78 -17.98 2.90
N GLY A 68 -1.32 -17.25 1.87
CA GLY A 68 -0.99 -17.83 0.56
C GLY A 68 0.40 -18.49 0.48
N GLY A 69 1.18 -18.52 1.56
CA GLY A 69 2.55 -19.06 1.59
C GLY A 69 3.66 -18.00 1.41
N PHE A 70 3.31 -16.72 1.21
CA PHE A 70 4.29 -15.66 1.13
C PHE A 70 5.03 -15.43 2.46
N LYS A 71 6.30 -15.01 2.37
CA LYS A 71 7.18 -14.80 3.53
C LYS A 71 7.45 -13.30 3.73
N PRO A 72 6.71 -12.62 4.63
CA PRO A 72 6.85 -11.18 4.86
C PRO A 72 8.08 -10.87 5.72
N SER A 73 9.28 -10.95 5.16
CA SER A 73 10.55 -10.70 5.85
C SER A 73 11.57 -10.01 4.96
N GLY A 74 12.62 -9.42 5.58
CA GLY A 74 13.70 -8.76 4.86
C GLY A 74 13.21 -7.66 3.89
N ARG A 75 13.43 -7.86 2.60
CA ARG A 75 13.01 -6.95 1.51
C ARG A 75 11.52 -7.08 1.11
N SER A 76 10.81 -8.01 1.75
CA SER A 76 9.42 -8.37 1.48
C SER A 76 8.48 -8.06 2.65
N LYS A 77 8.91 -7.21 3.60
CA LYS A 77 8.06 -6.75 4.69
C LYS A 77 6.88 -5.92 4.12
N PRO A 78 5.72 -5.86 4.81
CA PRO A 78 4.65 -4.95 4.45
C PRO A 78 5.15 -3.50 4.38
N ALA A 79 4.54 -2.68 3.51
CA ALA A 79 4.90 -1.28 3.32
C ALA A 79 4.90 -0.49 4.64
N SER A 80 3.91 -0.70 5.51
CA SER A 80 3.83 -0.03 6.82
C SER A 80 5.07 -0.25 7.71
N GLU A 81 5.68 -1.44 7.66
CA GLU A 81 6.92 -1.71 8.42
C GLU A 81 8.15 -1.02 7.81
N PHE A 82 8.19 -0.85 6.49
CA PHE A 82 9.24 -0.08 5.82
C PHE A 82 9.11 1.41 6.14
N LEU A 83 7.88 1.92 6.09
CA LEU A 83 7.57 3.32 6.41
C LEU A 83 7.95 3.64 7.86
N LEU A 84 7.56 2.80 8.82
CA LEU A 84 7.91 2.97 10.23
C LEU A 84 9.43 3.04 10.45
N ARG A 85 10.17 2.16 9.77
CA ARG A 85 11.64 2.16 9.84
C ARG A 85 12.22 3.43 9.21
N ALA A 86 11.78 3.79 8.00
CA ALA A 86 12.29 4.94 7.28
C ALA A 86 12.02 6.26 8.03
N ALA A 87 10.83 6.39 8.63
CA ALA A 87 10.46 7.52 9.47
C ALA A 87 11.36 7.61 10.72
N GLY A 88 11.60 6.50 11.41
CA GLY A 88 12.50 6.46 12.57
C GLY A 88 13.98 6.70 12.24
N GLU A 89 14.41 6.39 11.02
CA GLU A 89 15.76 6.70 10.50
C GLU A 89 15.85 8.12 9.90
N GLY A 90 14.74 8.87 9.80
CA GLY A 90 14.70 10.19 9.17
C GLY A 90 14.97 10.17 7.66
N SER A 91 14.66 9.05 7.00
CA SER A 91 14.91 8.81 5.57
C SER A 91 13.64 8.69 4.73
N LEU A 92 12.46 8.88 5.34
CA LEU A 92 11.19 8.87 4.63
C LEU A 92 10.91 10.24 4.00
N ASP A 93 11.05 10.32 2.68
CA ASP A 93 10.83 11.54 1.89
C ASP A 93 9.46 11.53 1.19
N SER A 94 8.99 12.74 0.86
CA SER A 94 7.80 12.98 0.05
C SER A 94 8.02 12.53 -1.40
N ILE A 95 7.01 11.87 -1.98
CA ILE A 95 7.02 11.35 -3.36
C ILE A 95 6.04 12.15 -4.22
N ASN A 96 4.75 12.10 -3.88
CA ASN A 96 3.68 12.89 -4.50
C ASN A 96 2.44 12.84 -3.58
N LEU A 97 1.44 13.68 -3.82
CA LEU A 97 0.27 13.80 -2.94
C LEU A 97 -0.42 12.46 -2.65
N ALA A 98 -0.67 11.64 -3.68
CA ALA A 98 -1.41 10.40 -3.53
C ALA A 98 -0.62 9.34 -2.74
N VAL A 99 0.66 9.19 -3.04
CA VAL A 99 1.57 8.29 -2.34
C VAL A 99 1.79 8.75 -0.90
N ASP A 100 1.96 10.05 -0.69
CA ASP A 100 2.21 10.60 0.65
C ASP A 100 1.00 10.45 1.56
N LEU A 101 -0.23 10.65 1.05
CA LEU A 101 -1.47 10.38 1.79
C LEU A 101 -1.54 8.92 2.26
N CYS A 102 -1.22 7.98 1.36
CA CYS A 102 -1.20 6.55 1.68
C CYS A 102 -0.07 6.21 2.65
N ASN A 103 1.11 6.78 2.47
CA ASN A 103 2.27 6.55 3.33
C ASN A 103 2.03 7.06 4.75
N VAL A 104 1.47 8.27 4.92
CA VAL A 104 1.12 8.80 6.26
C VAL A 104 0.05 7.91 6.90
N ALA A 105 -1.04 7.60 6.19
CA ALA A 105 -2.08 6.73 6.75
C ALA A 105 -1.54 5.32 7.11
N SER A 106 -0.66 4.75 6.28
CA SER A 106 -0.06 3.43 6.47
C SER A 106 0.96 3.39 7.61
N LEU A 107 1.79 4.43 7.71
CA LEU A 107 2.77 4.62 8.79
C LEU A 107 2.07 4.63 10.14
N HIS A 108 1.02 5.43 10.26
CA HIS A 108 0.38 5.67 11.55
C HIS A 108 -0.59 4.57 11.95
N SER A 109 -1.37 4.02 11.00
CA SER A 109 -2.30 2.91 11.31
C SER A 109 -1.64 1.52 11.38
N GLY A 110 -0.46 1.36 10.78
CA GLY A 110 0.19 0.05 10.60
C GLY A 110 -0.41 -0.81 9.48
N LEU A 111 -1.49 -0.36 8.84
CA LEU A 111 -2.12 -1.07 7.74
C LEU A 111 -1.37 -0.80 6.43
N PRO A 112 -1.04 -1.81 5.62
CA PRO A 112 -0.49 -1.57 4.30
C PRO A 112 -1.57 -0.98 3.39
N ILE A 113 -1.23 0.11 2.68
CA ILE A 113 -2.12 0.81 1.75
C ILE A 113 -1.43 0.89 0.39
N SER A 114 -2.13 0.48 -0.65
CA SER A 114 -1.72 0.62 -2.05
C SER A 114 -2.49 1.75 -2.72
N VAL A 115 -1.88 2.38 -3.72
CA VAL A 115 -2.53 3.37 -4.57
C VAL A 115 -2.41 2.95 -6.03
N VAL A 116 -3.51 3.05 -6.78
CA VAL A 116 -3.56 2.74 -8.22
C VAL A 116 -4.23 3.88 -8.96
N ASP A 117 -3.71 4.20 -10.13
CA ASP A 117 -4.30 5.12 -11.09
C ASP A 117 -5.37 4.38 -11.90
N LEU A 118 -6.63 4.80 -11.74
CA LEU A 118 -7.77 4.17 -12.41
C LEU A 118 -7.75 4.35 -13.93
N ASP A 119 -7.03 5.35 -14.45
CA ASP A 119 -6.84 5.52 -15.89
C ASP A 119 -5.81 4.54 -16.47
N ARG A 120 -5.05 3.84 -15.61
CA ARG A 120 -3.97 2.92 -15.99
C ARG A 120 -4.31 1.45 -15.76
N VAL A 121 -5.30 1.15 -14.93
CA VAL A 121 -5.76 -0.22 -14.66
C VAL A 121 -7.02 -0.56 -15.44
N THR A 122 -7.18 -1.83 -15.82
CA THR A 122 -8.34 -2.29 -16.61
C THR A 122 -9.29 -3.12 -15.76
N ALA A 123 -10.55 -2.72 -15.62
CA ALA A 123 -11.57 -3.50 -14.92
C ALA A 123 -11.80 -4.89 -15.59
N PRO A 124 -12.23 -5.92 -14.84
CA PRO A 124 -12.65 -5.90 -13.43
C PRO A 124 -11.46 -5.88 -12.46
N LEU A 125 -11.64 -5.22 -11.31
CA LEU A 125 -10.68 -5.29 -10.22
C LEU A 125 -11.01 -6.45 -9.27
N ARG A 126 -9.97 -7.17 -8.82
CA ARG A 126 -10.10 -8.33 -7.94
C ARG A 126 -8.98 -8.41 -6.92
N ALA A 127 -9.29 -8.56 -5.63
CA ALA A 127 -8.30 -8.89 -4.61
C ALA A 127 -8.18 -10.41 -4.49
N ALA A 128 -6.99 -10.95 -4.74
CA ALA A 128 -6.74 -12.39 -4.70
C ALA A 128 -5.27 -12.73 -4.42
N VAL A 129 -5.04 -13.96 -3.95
CA VAL A 129 -3.69 -14.51 -3.79
C VAL A 129 -3.15 -14.94 -5.15
N VAL A 130 -1.91 -14.54 -5.44
CA VAL A 130 -1.22 -14.94 -6.66
C VAL A 130 -0.59 -16.32 -6.46
N GLU A 131 -0.88 -17.27 -7.34
CA GLU A 131 -0.23 -18.59 -7.30
C GLU A 131 1.25 -18.49 -7.67
N GLN A 132 1.53 -17.90 -8.84
CA GLN A 132 2.88 -17.64 -9.33
C GLN A 132 2.90 -16.36 -10.16
N GLY A 133 3.97 -15.57 -10.04
CA GLY A 133 4.18 -14.43 -10.93
C GLY A 133 5.16 -13.39 -10.39
N SER A 134 5.47 -12.41 -11.24
CA SER A 134 6.20 -11.21 -10.87
C SER A 134 5.67 -10.00 -11.61
N TYR A 135 5.99 -8.80 -11.10
CA TYR A 135 5.90 -7.58 -11.88
C TYR A 135 7.05 -6.64 -11.55
N VAL A 136 7.28 -5.69 -12.46
CA VAL A 136 8.15 -4.54 -12.24
C VAL A 136 7.47 -3.56 -11.29
N PHE A 137 8.16 -3.18 -10.21
CA PHE A 137 7.64 -2.28 -9.17
C PHE A 137 8.28 -0.88 -9.20
N ASN A 138 9.26 -0.64 -10.07
CA ASN A 138 9.86 0.69 -10.23
C ASN A 138 10.40 0.96 -11.64
N ALA A 139 10.72 2.22 -11.91
CA ALA A 139 11.26 2.67 -13.19
C ALA A 139 12.63 2.06 -13.56
N SER A 140 13.39 1.56 -12.57
CA SER A 140 14.67 0.87 -12.81
C SER A 140 14.50 -0.58 -13.29
N GLY A 141 13.26 -1.07 -13.44
CA GLY A 141 12.99 -2.43 -13.90
C GLY A 141 13.15 -3.51 -12.82
N GLN A 142 13.17 -3.14 -11.54
CA GLN A 142 13.26 -4.13 -10.48
C GLN A 142 11.94 -4.88 -10.34
N GLU A 143 12.04 -6.20 -10.18
CA GLU A 143 10.88 -7.09 -10.04
C GLU A 143 10.67 -7.58 -8.61
N ILE A 144 9.41 -7.85 -8.28
CA ILE A 144 8.98 -8.53 -7.06
C ILE A 144 8.30 -9.85 -7.43
N LYS A 145 8.65 -10.93 -6.74
CA LYS A 145 7.91 -12.20 -6.81
C LYS A 145 6.64 -12.11 -5.99
N LEU A 146 5.56 -12.61 -6.56
CA LEU A 146 4.22 -12.52 -6.00
C LEU A 146 3.70 -13.87 -5.50
N ASP A 147 4.47 -14.95 -5.63
CA ASP A 147 4.06 -16.30 -5.24
C ASP A 147 3.51 -16.32 -3.80
N GLY A 148 2.23 -16.64 -3.66
CA GLY A 148 1.50 -16.67 -2.40
C GLY A 148 1.12 -15.31 -1.80
N LEU A 149 1.33 -14.20 -2.53
CA LEU A 149 1.06 -12.84 -2.08
C LEU A 149 -0.35 -12.41 -2.47
N LEU A 150 -1.09 -11.87 -1.51
CA LEU A 150 -2.34 -11.16 -1.78
C LEU A 150 -2.06 -9.89 -2.60
N CYS A 151 -2.69 -9.77 -3.75
CA CYS A 151 -2.57 -8.62 -4.64
C CYS A 151 -3.94 -8.09 -5.05
N LEU A 152 -3.97 -6.82 -5.45
CA LEU A 152 -5.02 -6.30 -6.33
C LEU A 152 -4.69 -6.72 -7.76
N HIS A 153 -5.69 -7.22 -8.47
CA HIS A 153 -5.62 -7.60 -9.87
C HIS A 153 -6.51 -6.68 -10.68
N ASP A 154 -6.06 -6.39 -11.89
CA ASP A 154 -6.85 -5.86 -12.99
C ASP A 154 -6.98 -6.93 -14.08
N ALA A 155 -7.61 -6.63 -15.21
CA ALA A 155 -7.78 -7.57 -16.32
C ALA A 155 -6.45 -8.03 -16.95
N ALA A 156 -5.36 -7.29 -16.74
CA ALA A 156 -4.02 -7.65 -17.20
C ALA A 156 -3.22 -8.46 -16.16
N GLY A 157 -3.69 -8.58 -14.92
CA GLY A 157 -3.06 -9.38 -13.86
C GLY A 157 -2.84 -8.60 -12.55
N PRO A 158 -1.96 -9.06 -11.65
CA PRO A 158 -1.68 -8.39 -10.37
C PRO A 158 -1.10 -7.00 -10.61
N CYS A 159 -1.71 -5.93 -10.10
CA CYS A 159 -1.33 -4.54 -10.35
C CYS A 159 -0.87 -3.79 -9.09
N ALA A 160 -1.26 -4.20 -7.89
CA ALA A 160 -0.79 -3.58 -6.66
C ALA A 160 -0.73 -4.61 -5.53
N ASN A 161 0.09 -4.36 -4.50
CA ASN A 161 0.20 -5.28 -3.37
C ASN A 161 0.65 -4.58 -2.06
N PRO A 162 0.44 -5.21 -0.89
CA PRO A 162 0.78 -4.66 0.43
C PRO A 162 2.27 -4.38 0.72
N VAL A 163 3.17 -4.62 -0.23
CA VAL A 163 4.63 -4.54 -0.11
C VAL A 163 5.19 -3.48 -1.06
N LYS A 164 4.90 -3.59 -2.36
CA LYS A 164 5.35 -2.69 -3.42
C LYS A 164 4.37 -2.72 -4.59
N ASP A 165 3.78 -1.59 -4.93
CA ASP A 165 2.85 -1.49 -6.05
C ASP A 165 3.54 -1.66 -7.42
N SER A 166 2.77 -2.02 -8.45
CA SER A 166 3.33 -2.17 -9.79
C SER A 166 3.67 -0.83 -10.39
N GLN A 167 4.76 -0.78 -11.16
CA GLN A 167 5.09 0.40 -11.96
C GLN A 167 4.03 0.71 -13.03
N ARG A 168 3.21 -0.28 -13.43
CA ARG A 168 2.22 -0.10 -14.49
C ARG A 168 0.90 0.52 -14.02
N SER A 169 0.59 0.40 -12.73
CA SER A 169 -0.64 0.91 -12.12
C SER A 169 -0.50 2.36 -11.65
#